data_AF-A0A6A9T5M8-F1
#
_entry.id   AF-A0A6A9T5M8-F1
#
_cell.length_a   1.000
_cell.length_b   1.000
_cell.length_c   1.000
_cell.angle_alpha   90.00
_cell.angle_beta   90.00
_cell.angle_gamma   90.00
#
_symmetry.space_group_name_H-M   'P 1'
#
loop_
_entity.id
_entity.type
_entity.pdbx_description
1 polymer ?
#
loop_
_entity_poly.entity_id
_entity_poly.type
_entity_poly.pdbx_seq_one_letter_code
_entity_poly.pdbx_strand_id
1 'polypeptide(L)' 'MNPTVVASAPEYALPFVGPGTYLIFGIVLLPVYAMVVAWFVGDPSDRFAGLLGVGYLAGLTTVLWGGLLLATLVIGALFF' A
#
# COMPACT_ATOMS: atom_id res chain seq x y z
N MET A 1 -39.53 -15.28 -17.97
CA MET A 1 -38.63 -14.95 -16.84
C MET A 1 -37.24 -14.82 -17.43
N ASN A 2 -36.71 -13.60 -17.51
CA ASN A 2 -35.44 -13.32 -18.16
C ASN A 2 -34.31 -13.53 -17.14
N PRO A 3 -33.41 -14.51 -17.29
CA PRO A 3 -32.27 -14.68 -16.41
C PRO A 3 -31.22 -13.63 -16.78
N THR A 4 -31.43 -12.38 -16.37
CA THR A 4 -30.38 -11.37 -16.43
C THR A 4 -29.33 -11.76 -15.40
N VAL A 5 -28.39 -12.59 -15.85
CA VAL A 5 -26.96 -12.50 -15.57
C VAL A 5 -26.70 -11.83 -14.23
N VAL A 6 -26.69 -12.65 -13.17
CA VAL A 6 -25.92 -12.34 -11.96
C VAL A 6 -24.52 -12.07 -12.49
N ALA A 7 -24.17 -10.79 -12.64
CA ALA A 7 -22.84 -10.37 -13.02
C ALA A 7 -21.90 -11.03 -12.02
N SER A 8 -21.14 -12.00 -12.54
CA SER A 8 -20.10 -12.77 -11.89
C SER A 8 -19.26 -11.85 -11.00
N ALA A 9 -19.58 -11.79 -9.71
CA ALA A 9 -18.67 -11.26 -8.74
C ALA A 9 -17.45 -12.18 -8.77
N PRO A 10 -16.24 -11.66 -9.02
CA PRO A 10 -15.06 -12.50 -8.99
C PRO A 10 -14.96 -13.17 -7.62
N GLU A 11 -14.85 -14.49 -7.61
CA GLU A 11 -14.81 -15.35 -6.41
C GLU A 11 -13.59 -15.06 -5.50
N TYR A 12 -12.67 -14.20 -5.95
CA TYR A 12 -11.51 -13.70 -5.20
C TYR A 12 -11.74 -12.36 -4.48
N ALA A 13 -12.94 -11.80 -4.49
CA ALA A 13 -13.26 -10.56 -3.80
C ALA A 13 -13.54 -10.82 -2.31
N LEU A 14 -12.59 -10.48 -1.43
CA LEU A 14 -12.92 -10.19 -0.04
C LEU A 14 -13.84 -8.96 -0.02
N PRO A 15 -14.86 -8.89 0.85
CA PRO A 15 -15.91 -7.87 0.78
C PRO A 15 -15.45 -6.40 0.91
N PHE A 16 -14.16 -6.18 1.17
CA PHE A 16 -13.53 -4.86 1.37
C PHE A 16 -12.33 -4.61 0.43
N VAL A 17 -11.97 -5.57 -0.42
CA VAL A 17 -10.75 -5.51 -1.25
C VAL A 17 -11.09 -5.80 -2.70
N GLY A 18 -11.04 -4.76 -3.54
CA GLY A 18 -11.28 -4.89 -4.98
C GLY A 18 -10.08 -5.46 -5.74
N PRO A 19 -10.27 -5.92 -6.99
CA PRO A 19 -9.19 -6.42 -7.84
C PRO A 19 -7.98 -5.46 -7.95
N GLY A 20 -8.24 -4.15 -8.02
CA GLY A 20 -7.19 -3.13 -8.10
C GLY A 20 -6.27 -3.08 -6.87
N THR A 21 -6.81 -3.33 -5.67
CA THR A 21 -6.01 -3.37 -4.44
C THR A 21 -5.03 -4.53 -4.47
N TYR A 22 -5.47 -5.70 -4.93
CA TYR A 22 -4.57 -6.85 -5.12
C TYR A 22 -3.48 -6.58 -6.16
N LEU A 23 -3.79 -5.87 -7.25
CA LEU A 23 -2.78 -5.50 -8.24
C LEU A 23 -1.74 -4.55 -7.67
N ILE A 24 -2.17 -3.49 -6.98
CA ILE A 24 -1.26 -2.48 -6.41
C ILE A 24 -0.41 -3.08 -5.30
N PHE A 25 -1.03 -3.66 -4.28
CA PHE A 25 -0.30 -4.17 -3.12
C PHE A 25 0.38 -5.51 -3.39
N GLY A 26 -0.14 -6.33 -4.31
CA GLY A 26 0.45 -7.63 -4.63
C GLY A 26 1.55 -7.54 -5.69
N ILE A 27 1.25 -6.98 -6.86
CA ILE A 27 2.17 -7.00 -8.01
C ILE A 27 3.05 -5.76 -8.04
N VAL A 28 2.46 -4.56 -7.93
CA VAL A 28 3.21 -3.31 -8.05
C VAL A 28 4.16 -3.10 -6.86
N LEU A 29 3.74 -3.47 -5.64
CA LEU A 29 4.58 -3.37 -4.44
C LEU A 29 5.55 -4.55 -4.26
N LEU A 30 5.40 -5.64 -5.01
CA LEU A 30 6.28 -6.81 -4.93
C LEU A 30 7.79 -6.47 -4.92
N PRO A 31 8.33 -5.65 -5.85
CA PRO A 31 9.75 -5.31 -5.86
C PRO A 31 10.19 -4.58 -4.59
N VAL A 32 9.33 -3.76 -3.99
CA VAL A 32 9.63 -3.07 -2.73
C VAL A 32 9.73 -4.07 -1.58
N TYR A 33 8.82 -5.04 -1.50
CA TYR A 33 8.91 -6.11 -0.51
C TYR A 33 10.18 -6.94 -0.69
N ALA A 34 10.50 -7.31 -1.92
CA ALA A 34 11.73 -8.03 -2.23
C ALA A 34 12.98 -7.24 -1.80
N MET A 35 13.00 -5.93 -2.08
CA MET A 35 14.09 -5.04 -1.67
C MET A 35 14.24 -4.98 -0.14
N VAL A 36 13.14 -4.80 0.60
CA VAL A 36 13.16 -4.76 2.07
C VAL A 36 13.63 -6.10 2.64
N VAL A 37 13.15 -7.22 2.11
CA VAL A 37 13.59 -8.56 2.55
C VAL A 37 15.09 -8.76 2.25
N ALA A 38 15.55 -8.32 1.08
CA ALA A 38 16.96 -8.44 0.68
C ALA A 38 17.91 -7.69 1.62
N TRP A 39 17.49 -6.58 2.25
CA TRP A 39 18.30 -5.88 3.25
C TRP A 39 18.65 -6.72 4.48
N PHE A 40 17.80 -7.69 4.84
CA PHE A 40 18.00 -8.53 6.02
C PHE A 40 18.55 -9.92 5.69
N VAL A 41 18.36 -10.40 4.46
CA VAL A 41 18.78 -11.75 4.03
C VAL A 41 20.09 -11.72 3.24
N GLY A 42 20.42 -10.60 2.58
CA GLY A 42 21.65 -10.46 1.79
C GLY A 42 22.91 -10.39 2.66
N ASP A 43 24.00 -11.01 2.21
CA ASP A 43 25.30 -10.95 2.89
C ASP A 43 26.21 -9.91 2.20
N PRO A 44 26.86 -8.98 2.93
CA PRO A 44 26.76 -8.75 4.38
C PRO A 44 25.49 -7.99 4.79
N SER A 45 24.77 -8.46 5.82
CA SER A 45 23.62 -7.75 6.41
C SER A 45 23.99 -7.05 7.72
N ASP A 46 23.70 -5.76 7.84
CA ASP A 46 23.66 -5.04 9.13
C ASP A 46 22.21 -4.76 9.53
N ARG A 47 21.75 -5.42 10.59
CA ARG A 47 20.36 -5.30 11.08
C ARG A 47 20.03 -3.90 11.57
N PHE A 48 20.99 -3.16 12.16
CA PHE A 48 20.75 -1.81 12.62
C PHE A 48 20.55 -0.85 11.44
N ALA A 49 21.38 -0.96 10.41
CA ALA A 49 21.22 -0.20 9.18
C ALA A 49 19.90 -0.55 8.46
N GLY A 50 19.55 -1.83 8.39
CA GLY A 50 18.29 -2.30 7.81
C GLY A 50 17.06 -1.75 8.56
N LEU A 51 17.05 -1.79 9.89
CA LEU A 51 15.98 -1.21 10.69
C LEU A 51 15.86 0.30 10.52
N LEU A 52 16.99 1.02 10.42
CA LEU A 52 16.99 2.45 10.15
C LEU A 52 16.39 2.75 8.77
N GLY A 53 16.73 1.95 7.76
CA GLY A 53 16.15 2.06 6.42
C GLY A 53 14.65 1.82 6.40
N VAL A 54 14.16 0.78 7.10
CA VAL A 54 12.72 0.50 7.23
C VAL A 54 12.01 1.63 7.96
N GLY A 55 12.60 2.14 9.05
CA GLY A 55 12.08 3.29 9.78
C GLY A 55 11.96 4.53 8.90
N TYR A 56 12.95 4.78 8.05
CA TYR A 56 12.92 5.89 7.10
C TYR A 56 11.82 5.71 6.04
N LEU A 57 11.69 4.52 5.45
CA LEU A 57 10.62 4.22 4.47
C LEU A 57 9.22 4.40 5.08
N ALA A 58 9.01 3.87 6.28
CA ALA A 58 7.74 4.00 6.99
C ALA A 58 7.44 5.46 7.35
N GLY A 59 8.44 6.19 7.86
CA GLY A 59 8.33 7.60 8.20
C GLY A 59 8.01 8.48 6.99
N LEU A 60 8.76 8.34 5.90
CA LEU A 60 8.55 9.09 4.66
C LEU A 60 7.14 8.82 4.11
N THR A 61 6.75 7.55 4.02
CA THR A 61 5.41 7.17 3.54
C THR A 61 4.32 7.78 4.42
N THR A 62 4.49 7.73 5.75
CA THR A 62 3.55 8.32 6.70
C THR A 62 3.45 9.83 6.55
N VAL A 63 4.56 10.53 6.36
CA VAL A 63 4.57 11.99 6.15
C VAL A 63 3.92 12.36 4.82
N LEU A 64 4.16 11.59 3.76
CA LEU A 64 3.54 11.83 2.45
C LEU A 64 2.02 11.69 2.55
N TRP A 65 1.53 10.55 3.06
CA TRP A 65 0.09 10.30 3.17
C TRP A 65 -0.57 11.20 4.22
N GLY A 66 0.04 11.36 5.38
CA GLY A 66 -0.44 12.21 6.46
C GLY A 66 -0.45 13.69 6.05
N GLY A 67 0.54 14.14 5.28
CA GLY A 67 0.59 15.49 4.71
C GLY A 67 -0.53 15.72 3.70
N LEU A 68 -0.80 14.76 2.81
CA LEU A 68 -1.93 14.83 1.88
C LEU A 68 -3.28 14.87 2.62
N LEU A 69 -3.43 14.05 3.67
CA LEU A 69 -4.61 14.07 4.52
C LEU A 69 -4.78 15.45 5.18
N LEU A 70 -3.73 15.96 5.81
CA LEU A 70 -3.75 17.26 6.48
C LEU A 70 -4.05 18.39 5.50
N ALA A 71 -3.42 18.39 4.32
CA ALA A 71 -3.69 19.36 3.26
C ALA A 71 -5.17 19.32 2.85
N THR A 72 -5.75 18.13 2.70
CA THR A 72 -7.18 17.96 2.38
C THR A 72 -8.08 18.54 3.47
N LEU A 73 -7.76 18.31 4.74
CA LEU A 73 -8.51 18.88 5.87
C LEU A 73 -8.41 20.42 5.91
N VAL A 74 -7.22 20.98 5.67
CA VAL A 74 -7.01 22.43 5.63
C VAL A 74 -7.78 23.07 4.49
N ILE A 75 -7.75 22.47 3.29
CA ILE A 75 -8.55 22.92 2.16
C ILE A 75 -10.04 22.85 2.51
N GLY A 76 -10.48 21.75 3.12
CA GLY A 76 -11.84 21.60 3.62
C GLY A 76 -12.25 22.74 4.56
N ALA A 77 -11.44 23.02 5.57
CA ALA A 77 -11.71 24.03 6.59
C ALA A 77 -11.67 25.49 6.08
N LEU A 78 -10.93 25.76 5.00
CA LEU A 78 -10.80 27.12 4.44
C LEU A 78 -11.85 27.45 3.37
N PHE A 79 -12.34 26.44 2.63
CA PHE A 79 -13.17 26.65 1.44
C PHE A 79 -14.61 26.11 1.55
N PHE A 80 -14.95 25.34 2.59
CA PHE A 80 -16.28 24.77 2.83
C PHE A 80 -16.75 25.04 4.26
#